data_AF-A0A940UHA8-F1
#
_entry.id   AF-A0A940UHA8-F1
#
_cell.length_a   1.000
_cell.length_b   1.000
_cell.length_c   1.000
_cell.angle_alpha   90.00
_cell.angle_beta   90.00
_cell.angle_gamma   90.00
#
_symmetry.space_group_name_H-M   'P 1'
#
loop_
_entity.id
_entity.type
_entity.pdbx_description
1 polymer ?
#
loop_
_entity_poly.entity_id
_entity_poly.type
_entity_poly.pdbx_seq_one_letter_code
_entity_poly.pdbx_strand_id
1 'polypeptide(L)' 'MGDYKYEEKTGFDGKKVKVLGPTYEEGKPEGKVDWEEKFESTEGRLNYLKTALRYWYSKDWFGSEKRKSEA' A
#
# COMPACT_ATOMS: atom_id res chain seq x y z
N MET A 1 10.67 16.85 19.17
CA MET A 1 9.66 17.57 18.38
C MET A 1 10.15 17.52 16.94
N GLY A 2 9.41 16.86 16.03
CA GLY A 2 9.85 16.72 14.64
C GLY A 2 9.91 18.09 13.94
N ASP A 3 10.91 18.30 13.10
CA ASP A 3 11.08 19.51 12.32
C ASP A 3 9.95 19.65 11.29
N TYR A 4 8.94 20.44 11.62
CA TYR A 4 7.81 20.71 10.72
C TYR A 4 8.25 21.60 9.56
N LYS A 5 8.06 21.12 8.33
CA LYS A 5 8.23 21.92 7.11
C LYS A 5 6.98 22.77 6.88
N TYR A 6 7.14 24.03 6.49
CA TYR A 6 6.04 24.95 6.18
C TYR A 6 6.17 25.45 4.73
N GLU A 7 5.07 25.51 4.01
CA GLU A 7 4.97 26.01 2.62
C GLU A 7 4.19 27.33 2.60
N GLU A 8 4.64 28.32 1.83
CA GLU A 8 3.86 29.54 1.59
C GLU A 8 2.87 29.33 0.45
N LYS A 9 1.57 29.47 0.74
CA LYS A 9 0.50 29.41 -0.27
C LYS A 9 -0.30 30.69 -0.25
N THR A 10 -0.84 31.09 -1.40
CA THR A 10 -1.76 32.21 -1.50
C THR A 10 -3.13 31.76 -1.01
N GLY A 11 -3.60 32.36 0.08
CA GLY A 11 -4.96 32.18 0.58
C GLY A 11 -5.99 32.72 -0.40
N PHE A 12 -7.25 32.35 -0.20
CA PHE A 12 -8.36 32.80 -1.04
C PHE A 12 -8.49 34.34 -1.06
N ASP A 13 -8.14 34.98 0.04
CA ASP A 13 -8.09 36.43 0.25
C ASP A 13 -6.84 37.12 -0.36
N GLY A 14 -6.02 36.39 -1.12
CA GLY A 14 -4.84 36.92 -1.82
C GLY A 14 -3.60 37.13 -0.94
N LYS A 15 -3.70 36.86 0.37
CA LYS A 15 -2.58 36.95 1.31
C LYS A 15 -1.74 35.67 1.29
N LYS A 16 -0.43 35.81 1.52
CA LYS A 16 0.44 34.64 1.73
C LYS A 16 0.23 34.08 3.13
N VAL A 17 -0.13 32.80 3.21
CA VAL A 17 -0.28 32.05 4.46
C VAL A 17 0.72 30.90 4.51
N LYS A 18 1.30 30.67 5.70
CA LYS A 18 2.19 29.53 5.95
C LYS A 18 1.34 28.31 6.29
N VAL A 19 1.43 27.28 5.47
CA VAL A 19 0.69 26.02 5.63
C VAL A 19 1.67 24.94 6.05
N LEU A 20 1.22 24.04 6.93
CA LEU A 20 1.99 22.86 7.30
C LEU A 20 2.21 21.98 6.07
N GLY A 21 3.47 21.71 5.75
CA GLY A 21 3.87 20.81 4.67
C GLY A 21 3.68 19.34 5.05
N PRO A 22 4.14 18.41 4.18
CA PRO A 22 4.05 16.98 4.43
C PRO A 22 4.69 16.59 5.77
N THR A 23 3.93 15.90 6.63
CA THR A 23 4.41 15.36 7.92
C THR A 23 4.79 13.88 7.83
N TYR A 24 4.67 13.29 6.65
CA TYR A 24 5.07 11.91 6.37
C TYR A 24 6.45 11.89 5.70
N GLU A 25 7.18 10.80 5.91
CA GLU A 25 8.39 10.54 5.16
C GLU A 25 8.03 10.25 3.70
N GLU A 26 8.81 10.82 2.78
CA GLU A 26 8.64 10.56 1.36
C GLU A 26 8.80 9.07 1.07
N GLY A 27 7.94 8.55 0.18
CA GLY A 27 7.97 7.15 -0.18
C GLY A 27 9.33 6.78 -0.78
N LYS A 28 9.85 5.60 -0.43
CA LYS A 28 11.08 5.06 -1.01
C LYS A 28 11.06 4.82 -2.53
N PRO A 29 9.92 4.51 -3.20
CA PRO A 29 9.99 4.22 -4.63
C PRO A 29 10.09 5.50 -5.45
N GLU A 30 11.26 5.72 -6.05
CA GLU A 30 11.53 6.79 -7.01
C GLU A 30 10.93 6.50 -8.41
N GLY A 31 10.39 5.30 -8.63
CA GLY A 31 9.83 4.87 -9.91
C GLY A 31 8.95 3.62 -9.83
N LYS A 32 8.46 3.18 -10.99
CA LYS A 32 7.66 1.94 -11.11
C LYS A 32 8.55 0.74 -10.79
N VAL A 33 8.14 -0.06 -9.80
CA VAL A 33 8.78 -1.33 -9.48
C VAL A 33 8.00 -2.46 -10.14
N ASP A 34 8.66 -3.26 -10.97
CA ASP A 34 8.10 -4.54 -11.42
C ASP A 34 8.33 -5.59 -10.33
N TRP A 35 7.26 -6.19 -9.85
CA TRP A 35 7.35 -7.21 -8.81
C TRP A 35 7.93 -8.52 -9.33
N GLU A 36 7.83 -8.77 -10.65
CA GLU A 36 8.35 -9.99 -11.27
C GLU A 36 9.87 -10.08 -11.20
N GLU A 37 10.56 -8.93 -11.19
CA GLU A 37 12.01 -8.83 -11.05
C GLU A 37 12.52 -9.36 -9.70
N LYS A 38 11.64 -9.46 -8.69
CA LYS A 38 11.98 -10.04 -7.39
C LYS A 38 12.15 -11.56 -7.44
N PHE A 39 11.76 -12.20 -8.55
CA PHE A 39 11.72 -13.65 -8.68
C PHE A 39 12.51 -14.11 -9.90
N GLU A 40 13.49 -14.98 -9.64
CA GLU A 40 14.35 -15.57 -10.67
C GLU A 40 13.62 -16.59 -11.55
N SER A 41 12.59 -17.25 -11.01
CA SER A 41 11.88 -18.33 -11.70
C SER A 41 10.37 -18.07 -11.85
N THR A 42 9.80 -18.65 -12.92
CA THR A 42 8.34 -18.63 -13.15
C THR A 42 7.59 -19.33 -12.02
N GLU A 43 8.15 -20.40 -11.46
CA GLU A 43 7.58 -21.12 -10.32
C GLU A 43 7.53 -20.24 -9.06
N GLY A 44 8.57 -19.44 -8.82
CA GLY A 44 8.60 -18.46 -7.73
C GLY A 44 7.49 -17.41 -7.87
N ARG A 45 7.30 -16.89 -9.08
CA ARG A 45 6.20 -15.95 -9.40
C ARG A 45 4.83 -16.59 -9.16
N LEU A 46 4.62 -17.82 -9.63
CA LEU A 46 3.36 -18.55 -9.42
C LEU A 46 3.09 -18.83 -7.94
N ASN A 47 4.12 -19.18 -7.17
CA ASN A 47 3.98 -19.41 -5.73
C ASN A 47 3.64 -18.12 -4.97
N TYR A 48 4.29 -17.00 -5.33
CA TYR A 48 3.96 -15.69 -4.79
C TYR A 48 2.50 -15.32 -5.08
N LEU A 49 2.05 -15.47 -6.32
CA LEU A 49 0.66 -15.20 -6.71
C LEU A 49 -0.33 -16.08 -5.94
N LYS A 50 -0.09 -17.40 -5.85
CA LYS A 50 -0.96 -18.31 -5.09
C LYS A 50 -1.03 -17.95 -3.61
N THR A 51 0.06 -17.45 -3.04
CA THR A 51 0.14 -17.02 -1.63
C THR A 51 -0.55 -15.68 -1.41
N ALA A 52 -0.32 -14.69 -2.28
CA ALA A 52 -0.96 -13.38 -2.18
C ALA A 52 -2.47 -13.47 -2.46
N LEU A 53 -2.86 -14.31 -3.42
CA LEU A 53 -4.24 -14.60 -3.79
C LEU A 53 -4.76 -15.85 -3.08
N ARG A 54 -4.36 -16.04 -1.82
CA ARG A 54 -4.72 -17.21 -1.01
C ARG A 54 -6.23 -17.46 -0.97
N TYR A 55 -7.04 -16.40 -0.96
CA TYR A 55 -8.51 -16.50 -0.99
C TYR A 55 -9.02 -17.32 -2.18
N TRP A 56 -8.37 -17.17 -3.34
CA TRP A 56 -8.78 -17.83 -4.59
C TRP A 56 -8.17 -19.21 -4.78
N TYR A 57 -6.94 -19.43 -4.27
CA TYR A 57 -6.18 -20.65 -4.54
C TYR A 57 -6.06 -21.62 -3.35
N SER A 58 -6.38 -21.18 -2.13
CA SER A 58 -6.28 -22.04 -0.94
C SER A 58 -7.49 -22.94 -0.83
N LYS A 59 -7.25 -24.25 -0.75
CA LYS A 59 -8.28 -25.25 -0.49
C LYS A 59 -8.53 -25.48 1.00
N ASP A 60 -7.65 -24.95 1.85
CA ASP A 60 -7.66 -25.20 3.30
C ASP A 60 -8.39 -24.09 4.08
N TRP A 61 -8.59 -22.91 3.48
CA TRP A 61 -9.09 -21.72 4.16
C TRP A 61 -10.43 -21.24 3.60
N PHE A 62 -11.52 -21.76 4.17
CA PHE A 62 -12.91 -21.44 3.80
C PHE A 62 -13.43 -20.16 4.46
N GLY A 63 -12.68 -19.05 4.42
CA GLY A 63 -13.09 -17.75 4.98
C GLY A 63 -13.78 -17.83 6.36
N SER A 64 -14.71 -16.91 6.65
CA SER A 64 -15.69 -17.10 7.73
C SER A 64 -16.86 -18.01 7.32
N GLU A 65 -16.80 -18.60 6.12
CA GLU A 65 -17.88 -19.35 5.47
C GLU A 65 -18.05 -20.77 6.02
N LYS A 66 -17.13 -21.25 6.87
CA LYS A 66 -17.45 -22.33 7.82
C LYS A 66 -18.38 -21.79 8.92
N ARG A 67 -19.62 -21.44 8.56
CA ARG A 67 -20.70 -21.27 9.54
C ARG A 67 -20.82 -22.56 10.34
N LYS A 68 -20.75 -22.45 11.66
CA LYS A 68 -20.90 -23.57 12.61
C LYS A 68 -22.37 -23.94 12.89
N SER A 69 -23.33 -23.33 12.21
CA SER A 69 -24.75 -23.66 12.35
C SER A 69 -25.46 -23.59 11.00
N GLU A 70 -26.24 -24.62 10.71
CA GLU A 70 -27.31 -24.60 9.70
C GLU A 70 -28.34 -23.53 10.11
N ALA A 71 -28.87 -22.82 9.12
CA ALA A 71 -29.95 -21.83 9.31
C ALA A 71 -31.30 -22.54 9.38
#